data_AF-A0A7X8PSM4-F1
#
_entry.id   AF-A0A7X8PSM4-F1
#
_cell.length_a   1.000
_cell.length_b   1.000
_cell.length_c   1.000
_cell.angle_alpha   90.00
_cell.angle_beta   90.00
_cell.angle_gamma   90.00
#
_symmetry.space_group_name_H-M   'P 1'
#
loop_
_entity.id
_entity.type
_entity.pdbx_description
1 polymer ?
#
loop_
_entity_poly.entity_id
_entity_poly.type
_entity_poly.pdbx_seq_one_letter_code
_entity_poly.pdbx_strand_id
1 'polypeptide(L)'
;LKDPMGRALFNASVVAFTGTSNPGADLLEAVSPARQVNAKTPPMFIWSTAGDSLVPVQHSTVLATALAAQKIPFELHVFEEGEHGLSLGTQASAESRSQINADVAKWSALAEAWLEKRLALDLPELSHWELEAKADG
;
A
#
# COMPACT_ATOMS: atom_id res chain seq x y z
N LEU A 1 2.13 -0.52 -20.77
CA LEU A 1 0.91 0.32 -20.81
C LEU A 1 0.32 0.31 -22.21
N LYS A 2 -0.83 -0.35 -22.40
CA LYS A 2 -1.54 -0.40 -23.69
C LYS A 2 -2.47 0.82 -23.90
N ASP A 3 -2.86 1.48 -22.82
CA ASP A 3 -3.72 2.67 -22.81
C ASP A 3 -2.91 3.99 -23.00
N PRO A 4 -3.27 4.84 -23.98
CA PRO A 4 -2.65 6.15 -24.19
C PRO A 4 -2.74 7.09 -22.98
N MET A 5 -3.87 7.10 -22.27
CA MET A 5 -4.06 7.97 -21.10
C MET A 5 -3.15 7.55 -19.95
N GLY A 6 -3.10 6.26 -19.63
CA GLY A 6 -2.20 5.71 -18.62
C GLY A 6 -0.72 5.98 -18.89
N ARG A 7 -0.31 5.99 -20.17
CA ARG A 7 1.07 6.36 -20.54
C ARG A 7 1.34 7.86 -20.37
N ALA A 8 0.36 8.73 -20.67
CA ALA A 8 0.48 10.15 -20.43
C ALA A 8 0.59 10.46 -18.93
N LEU A 9 -0.25 9.84 -18.10
CA LEU A 9 -0.20 9.96 -16.64
C LEU A 9 1.13 9.48 -16.08
N PHE A 10 1.60 8.30 -16.49
CA PHE A 10 2.90 7.78 -16.07
C PHE A 10 4.05 8.74 -16.42
N ASN A 11 4.08 9.26 -17.64
CA ASN A 11 5.10 10.23 -18.06
C ASN A 11 5.03 11.54 -17.25
N ALA A 12 3.83 12.03 -16.97
CA ALA A 12 3.65 13.20 -16.12
C ALA A 12 4.17 12.95 -14.70
N SER A 13 3.90 11.77 -14.12
CA SER A 13 4.46 11.36 -12.82
C SER A 13 5.98 11.28 -12.85
N VAL A 14 6.58 10.75 -13.93
CA VAL A 14 8.05 10.71 -14.09
C VAL A 14 8.62 12.13 -14.10
N VAL A 15 8.04 13.05 -14.86
CA VAL A 15 8.50 14.46 -14.90
C VAL A 15 8.34 15.12 -13.53
N ALA A 16 7.19 14.98 -12.89
CA ALA A 16 6.92 15.59 -11.60
C ALA A 16 7.88 15.09 -10.52
N PHE A 17 8.24 13.80 -10.56
CA PHE A 17 9.09 13.18 -9.57
C PHE A 17 10.59 13.36 -9.86
N THR A 18 11.02 13.27 -11.12
CA THR A 18 12.44 13.32 -11.51
C THR A 18 12.89 14.68 -12.04
N GLY A 19 11.97 15.60 -12.31
CA GLY A 19 12.24 16.90 -12.95
C GLY A 19 12.52 16.82 -14.46
N THR A 20 12.45 15.63 -15.07
CA THR A 20 12.74 15.41 -16.50
C THR A 20 11.84 14.34 -17.12
N SER A 21 11.57 14.44 -18.42
CA SER A 21 10.82 13.42 -19.16
C SER A 21 11.68 12.24 -19.60
N ASN A 22 13.00 12.36 -19.46
CA ASN A 22 13.96 11.33 -19.85
C ASN A 22 15.04 11.17 -18.77
N PRO A 23 14.68 10.60 -17.60
CA PRO A 23 15.66 10.33 -16.54
C PRO A 23 16.69 9.30 -17.00
N GLY A 24 17.96 9.56 -16.69
CA GLY A 24 19.03 8.58 -16.91
C GLY A 24 18.88 7.34 -16.03
N ALA A 25 19.61 6.27 -16.37
CA ALA A 25 19.57 5.00 -15.63
C ALA A 25 19.90 5.19 -14.14
N ASP A 26 20.94 5.97 -13.83
CA ASP A 26 21.34 6.26 -12.44
C ASP A 26 20.23 6.91 -11.62
N LEU A 27 19.48 7.85 -12.24
CA LEU A 27 18.36 8.49 -11.57
C LEU A 27 17.20 7.52 -11.36
N LEU A 28 16.88 6.70 -12.37
CA LEU A 28 15.86 5.66 -12.25
C LEU A 28 16.20 4.63 -11.17
N GLU A 29 17.47 4.29 -11.01
CA GLU A 29 17.94 3.39 -9.95
C GLU A 29 17.87 4.05 -8.57
N ALA A 30 18.34 5.30 -8.47
CA ALA A 30 18.31 6.08 -7.24
C ALA A 30 16.88 6.25 -6.69
N VAL A 31 15.89 6.29 -7.58
CA VAL A 31 14.50 6.58 -7.22
C VAL A 31 13.59 5.37 -7.13
N SER A 32 14.07 4.19 -7.50
CA SER A 32 13.29 2.96 -7.44
C SER A 32 13.26 2.42 -5.99
N PRO A 33 12.09 2.34 -5.32
CA PRO A 33 12.03 1.90 -3.93
C PRO A 33 12.62 0.50 -3.72
N ALA A 34 12.39 -0.42 -4.66
CA ALA A 34 12.90 -1.78 -4.59
C ALA A 34 14.44 -1.86 -4.72
N ARG A 35 15.08 -0.85 -5.34
CA ARG A 35 16.55 -0.75 -5.44
C ARG A 35 17.19 -0.10 -4.22
N GLN A 36 16.40 0.58 -3.39
CA GLN A 36 16.87 1.30 -2.21
C GLN A 36 16.66 0.54 -0.90
N VAL A 37 16.14 -0.70 -0.94
CA VAL A 37 15.94 -1.53 0.26
C VAL A 37 17.28 -1.85 0.91
N ASN A 38 17.40 -1.56 2.20
CA ASN A 38 18.60 -1.76 2.99
C ASN A 38 18.25 -2.04 4.47
N ALA A 39 19.26 -2.18 5.33
CA ALA A 39 19.07 -2.51 6.75
C ALA A 39 18.28 -1.47 7.57
N LYS A 40 18.10 -0.23 7.05
CA LYS A 40 17.28 0.82 7.68
C LYS A 40 15.84 0.83 7.18
N THR A 41 15.50 0.00 6.20
CA THR A 41 14.13 -0.08 5.67
C THR A 41 13.20 -0.59 6.76
N PRO A 42 12.10 0.11 7.08
CA PRO A 42 11.15 -0.33 8.10
C PRO A 42 10.35 -1.54 7.59
N PRO A 43 9.70 -2.30 8.50
CA PRO A 43 8.71 -3.29 8.10
C PRO A 43 7.62 -2.69 7.20
N MET A 44 7.16 -3.46 6.21
CA MET A 44 6.16 -2.98 5.24
C MET A 44 4.94 -3.89 5.15
N PHE A 45 3.77 -3.28 5.05
CA PHE A 45 2.55 -3.91 4.55
C PHE A 45 2.32 -3.44 3.12
N ILE A 46 2.15 -4.38 2.18
CA ILE A 46 1.98 -4.10 0.75
C ILE A 46 0.71 -4.81 0.28
N TRP A 47 -0.14 -4.11 -0.46
CA TRP A 47 -1.22 -4.74 -1.19
C TRP A 47 -1.30 -4.22 -2.63
N SER A 48 -1.77 -5.06 -3.54
CA SER A 48 -2.03 -4.71 -4.94
C SER A 48 -3.00 -5.71 -5.58
N THR A 49 -3.47 -5.44 -6.78
CA THR A 49 -4.23 -6.39 -7.60
C THR A 49 -3.38 -6.88 -8.78
N ALA A 50 -3.53 -8.14 -9.17
CA ALA A 50 -2.93 -8.66 -10.40
C ALA A 50 -3.67 -8.14 -11.65
N GLY A 51 -4.92 -7.70 -11.48
CA GLY A 51 -5.73 -7.04 -12.50
C GLY A 51 -5.37 -5.57 -12.80
N ASP A 52 -4.43 -4.96 -12.06
CA ASP A 52 -4.04 -3.56 -12.29
C ASP A 52 -3.32 -3.41 -13.65
N SER A 53 -4.03 -2.83 -14.61
CA SER A 53 -3.52 -2.58 -15.96
C SER A 53 -2.63 -1.34 -16.09
N LEU A 54 -2.64 -0.46 -15.07
CA LEU A 54 -1.89 0.80 -15.04
C LEU A 54 -0.56 0.63 -14.29
N VAL A 55 -0.55 -0.07 -13.17
CA VAL A 55 0.68 -0.36 -12.41
C VAL A 55 0.85 -1.87 -12.30
N PRO A 56 1.81 -2.47 -13.04
CA PRO A 56 1.99 -3.91 -13.03
C PRO A 56 2.32 -4.43 -11.62
N VAL A 57 1.68 -5.54 -11.23
CA VAL A 57 1.88 -6.20 -9.94
C VAL A 57 3.34 -6.54 -9.64
N GLN A 58 4.17 -6.66 -10.68
CA GLN A 58 5.61 -6.88 -10.56
C GLN A 58 6.31 -5.81 -9.72
N HIS A 59 5.81 -4.57 -9.67
CA HIS A 59 6.38 -3.54 -8.79
C HIS A 59 6.32 -3.98 -7.31
N SER A 60 5.17 -4.50 -6.87
CA SER A 60 4.97 -5.01 -5.50
C SER A 60 5.81 -6.27 -5.25
N THR A 61 5.82 -7.22 -6.19
CA THR A 61 6.55 -8.48 -5.98
C THR A 61 8.06 -8.29 -5.99
N VAL A 62 8.59 -7.37 -6.80
CA VAL A 62 10.03 -7.04 -6.81
C VAL A 62 10.42 -6.33 -5.50
N LEU A 63 9.60 -5.41 -4.98
CA LEU A 63 9.83 -4.80 -3.67
C LEU A 63 9.82 -5.85 -2.54
N ALA A 64 8.82 -6.74 -2.52
CA ALA A 64 8.75 -7.83 -1.55
C ALA A 64 9.96 -8.77 -1.61
N THR A 65 10.44 -9.07 -2.83
CA THR A 65 11.66 -9.88 -3.03
C THR A 65 12.89 -9.17 -2.45
N ALA A 66 13.01 -7.86 -2.65
CA ALA A 66 14.11 -7.07 -2.08
C ALA A 66 14.06 -7.01 -0.54
N LEU A 67 12.87 -6.85 0.04
CA LEU A 67 12.65 -6.91 1.50
C LEU A 67 13.06 -8.28 2.06
N ALA A 68 12.66 -9.37 1.41
CA ALA A 68 13.03 -10.72 1.79
C ALA A 68 14.55 -10.94 1.76
N ALA A 69 15.23 -10.47 0.71
CA ALA A 69 16.69 -10.59 0.56
C ALA A 69 17.45 -9.89 1.71
N GLN A 70 16.92 -8.76 2.20
CA GLN A 70 17.48 -8.00 3.31
C GLN A 70 16.94 -8.44 4.69
N LYS A 71 16.12 -9.50 4.73
CA LYS A 71 15.46 -10.01 5.96
C LYS A 71 14.64 -8.94 6.70
N ILE A 72 14.06 -7.99 5.96
CA ILE A 72 13.16 -6.98 6.50
C ILE A 72 11.76 -7.62 6.65
N PRO A 73 11.10 -7.53 7.81
CA PRO A 73 9.76 -8.10 7.98
C PRO A 73 8.75 -7.42 7.05
N PHE A 74 7.99 -8.19 6.29
CA PHE A 74 6.95 -7.64 5.41
C PHE A 74 5.74 -8.57 5.34
N GLU A 75 4.62 -8.02 4.88
CA GLU A 75 3.42 -8.76 4.49
C GLU A 75 2.96 -8.25 3.12
N LEU A 76 2.66 -9.17 2.20
CA LEU A 76 2.23 -8.85 0.84
C LEU A 76 0.91 -9.57 0.54
N HIS A 77 -0.08 -8.80 0.10
CA HIS A 77 -1.35 -9.31 -0.43
C HIS A 77 -1.50 -8.95 -1.90
N VAL A 78 -1.67 -9.96 -2.74
CA VAL A 78 -1.99 -9.78 -4.16
C VAL A 78 -3.36 -10.37 -4.42
N PHE A 79 -4.34 -9.50 -4.66
CA PHE A 79 -5.68 -9.92 -5.05
C PHE A 79 -5.71 -10.22 -6.55
N GLU A 80 -6.47 -11.22 -6.98
CA GLU A 80 -6.48 -11.66 -8.38
C GLU A 80 -7.04 -10.57 -9.32
N GLU A 81 -8.15 -9.95 -8.92
CA GLU A 81 -8.89 -8.99 -9.74
C GLU A 81 -8.94 -7.59 -9.11
N GLY A 82 -9.28 -6.60 -9.93
CA GLY A 82 -9.49 -5.22 -9.53
C GLY A 82 -8.63 -4.23 -10.31
N GLU A 83 -9.22 -3.10 -10.69
CA GLU A 83 -8.53 -2.05 -11.45
C GLU A 83 -7.59 -1.20 -10.57
N HIS A 84 -6.89 -0.26 -11.18
CA HIS A 84 -6.08 0.70 -10.44
C HIS A 84 -6.94 1.58 -9.53
N GLY A 85 -6.41 1.95 -8.36
CA GLY A 85 -6.99 3.02 -7.54
C GLY A 85 -8.26 2.66 -6.77
N LEU A 86 -8.49 1.37 -6.44
CA LEU A 86 -9.69 0.93 -5.72
C LEU A 86 -9.86 1.52 -4.32
N SER A 87 -8.79 2.05 -3.71
CA SER A 87 -8.82 2.60 -2.36
C SER A 87 -9.37 1.58 -1.35
N LEU A 88 -10.52 1.82 -0.71
CA LEU A 88 -11.14 0.87 0.22
C LEU A 88 -11.84 -0.30 -0.49
N GLY A 89 -12.03 -0.26 -1.81
CA GLY A 89 -12.78 -1.28 -2.56
C GLY A 89 -14.26 -1.37 -2.18
N THR A 90 -14.80 -0.35 -1.51
CA THR A 90 -16.19 -0.28 -1.04
C THR A 90 -16.93 0.90 -1.66
N GLN A 91 -18.24 0.99 -1.43
CA GLN A 91 -19.04 2.14 -1.85
C GLN A 91 -18.51 3.48 -1.31
N ALA A 92 -17.84 3.48 -0.15
CA ALA A 92 -17.31 4.71 0.45
C ALA A 92 -16.22 5.38 -0.41
N SER A 93 -15.54 4.62 -1.27
CA SER A 93 -14.46 5.12 -2.13
C SER A 93 -14.70 4.92 -3.63
N ALA A 94 -15.85 4.35 -4.02
CA ALA A 94 -16.15 4.03 -5.39
C ALA A 94 -16.90 5.15 -6.11
N GLU A 95 -16.43 5.51 -7.30
CA GLU A 95 -17.14 6.37 -8.26
C GLU A 95 -18.12 5.57 -9.13
N SER A 96 -17.88 4.27 -9.30
CA SER A 96 -18.73 3.38 -10.08
C SER A 96 -18.76 1.96 -9.49
N ARG A 97 -19.75 1.15 -9.89
CA ARG A 97 -19.93 -0.21 -9.37
C ARG A 97 -18.75 -1.14 -9.66
N SER A 98 -17.99 -0.91 -10.74
CA SER A 98 -16.81 -1.74 -11.07
C SER A 98 -15.67 -1.56 -10.07
N GLN A 99 -15.67 -0.48 -9.28
CA GLN A 99 -14.67 -0.22 -8.24
C GLN A 99 -15.02 -0.83 -6.88
N ILE A 100 -16.20 -1.45 -6.76
CA ILE A 100 -16.59 -2.19 -5.56
C ILE A 100 -16.07 -3.62 -5.71
N ASN A 101 -15.13 -4.02 -4.85
CA ASN A 101 -14.52 -5.33 -4.88
C ASN A 101 -14.41 -5.87 -3.45
N ALA A 102 -15.21 -6.89 -3.13
CA ALA A 102 -15.33 -7.45 -1.79
C ALA A 102 -14.05 -8.18 -1.32
N ASP A 103 -13.22 -8.67 -2.24
CA ASP A 103 -11.95 -9.28 -1.88
C ASP A 103 -10.92 -8.23 -1.53
N VAL A 104 -10.78 -7.19 -2.36
CA VAL A 104 -9.89 -6.06 -2.09
C VAL A 104 -10.29 -5.37 -0.80
N ALA A 105 -11.59 -5.18 -0.53
CA ALA A 105 -12.06 -4.53 0.70
C ALA A 105 -11.54 -5.15 2.01
N LYS A 106 -11.04 -6.38 1.98
CA LYS A 106 -10.42 -7.05 3.14
C LYS A 106 -9.04 -6.48 3.50
N TRP A 107 -8.36 -5.78 2.60
CA TRP A 107 -6.98 -5.31 2.81
C TRP A 107 -6.86 -4.41 4.04
N SER A 108 -7.87 -3.61 4.35
CA SER A 108 -7.84 -2.68 5.48
C SER A 108 -7.80 -3.40 6.82
N ALA A 109 -8.63 -4.44 6.99
CA ALA A 109 -8.61 -5.29 8.17
C ALA A 109 -7.30 -6.09 8.29
N LEU A 110 -6.72 -6.53 7.16
CA LEU A 110 -5.40 -7.17 7.14
C LEU A 110 -4.30 -6.18 7.57
N ALA A 111 -4.36 -4.94 7.10
CA ALA A 111 -3.43 -3.88 7.47
C ALA A 111 -3.56 -3.52 8.96
N GLU A 112 -4.78 -3.43 9.48
CA GLU A 112 -5.05 -3.23 10.91
C GLU A 112 -4.41 -4.33 11.76
N ALA A 113 -4.70 -5.60 11.46
CA ALA A 113 -4.10 -6.74 12.16
C ALA A 113 -2.56 -6.77 12.03
N TRP A 114 -2.00 -6.26 10.94
CA TRP A 114 -0.56 -6.13 10.78
C TRP A 114 0.04 -4.98 11.61
N LEU A 115 -0.68 -3.86 11.72
CA LEU A 115 -0.28 -2.68 12.51
C LEU A 115 -0.35 -2.97 14.01
N GLU A 116 -1.39 -3.66 14.48
CA GLU A 116 -1.54 -4.01 15.91
C GLU A 116 -0.35 -4.82 16.43
N LYS A 117 0.21 -5.74 15.63
CA LYS A 117 1.43 -6.50 15.98
C LYS A 117 2.65 -5.60 16.27
N ARG A 118 2.61 -4.32 15.90
CA ARG A 118 3.75 -3.39 15.93
C ARG A 118 3.46 -2.11 16.71
N LEU A 119 2.22 -1.66 16.72
CA LEU A 119 1.79 -0.35 17.18
C LEU A 119 0.57 -0.41 18.12
N ALA A 120 0.19 -1.60 18.60
CA ALA A 120 -0.90 -1.72 19.57
C ALA A 120 -0.65 -0.80 20.76
N LEU A 121 -1.69 -0.06 21.13
CA LEU A 121 -1.67 0.81 22.30
C LEU A 121 -1.91 -0.04 23.55
N ASP A 122 -1.17 0.25 24.62
CA ASP A 122 -1.49 -0.27 25.94
C ASP A 122 -2.70 0.50 26.47
N LEU A 123 -3.88 -0.12 26.34
CA LEU A 123 -5.14 0.48 26.77
C LEU A 123 -5.45 0.04 28.20
N PRO A 124 -5.89 0.97 29.08
CA PRO A 124 -6.33 0.60 30.41
C PRO A 124 -7.61 -0.24 30.33
N GLU A 125 -7.80 -1.13 31.31
CA GLU A 125 -9.01 -1.98 31.44
C GLU A 125 -10.31 -1.18 31.51
N LEU A 126 -10.26 0.04 32.02
CA LEU A 126 -11.39 0.96 32.11
C LEU A 126 -10.96 2.34 31.61
N SER A 127 -11.83 2.97 30.83
CA SER A 127 -11.73 4.38 30.51
C SER A 127 -11.93 5.26 31.75
N HIS A 128 -11.47 6.50 31.68
CA HIS A 128 -11.69 7.47 32.76
C HIS A 128 -13.18 7.67 33.08
N TRP A 129 -14.05 7.65 32.06
CA TRP A 129 -15.50 7.71 32.23
C TRP A 129 -16.09 6.51 32.98
N GLU A 130 -15.57 5.30 32.72
CA GLU A 130 -16.05 4.08 33.40
C GLU A 130 -15.59 4.02 34.87
N LEU A 131 -14.42 4.57 35.17
CA LEU A 131 -13.92 4.69 36.54
C LEU A 131 -14.80 5.66 37.37
N GLU A 132 -15.19 6.80 36.78
CA GLU A 132 -16.09 7.77 37.41
C GLU A 132 -17.47 7.14 37.70
N ALA A 133 -18.06 6.47 36.71
CA ALA A 133 -19.36 5.81 36.89
C ALA A 133 -19.36 4.71 37.98
N LYS A 134 -18.21 4.05 38.23
CA LYS A 134 -18.05 3.08 39.33
C LYS A 134 -17.80 3.73 40.69
N ALA A 135 -17.30 4.96 40.74
CA ALA A 135 -17.08 5.67 41.99
C ALA A 135 -18.37 6.25 42.58
N ASP A 136 -19.36 6.52 41.73
CA ASP A 136 -20.64 7.14 42.10
C ASP A 136 -21.76 6.12 42.42
N GLY A 137 -21.51 4.81 42.30
CA GLY A 137 -22.47 3.72 42.55
C GLY A 137 -22.08 2.83 43.71
#